data_AF-A0A816NVZ2-F1
#
_entry.id   AF-A0A816NVZ2-F1
#
_cell.length_a   1.000
_cell.length_b   1.000
_cell.length_c   1.000
_cell.angle_alpha   90.00
_cell.angle_beta   90.00
_cell.angle_gamma   90.00
#
_symmetry.space_group_name_H-M   'P 1'
#
loop_
_entity.id
_entity.type
_entity.pdbx_description
1 polymer ?
#
loop_
_entity_poly.entity_id
_entity_poly.type
_entity_poly.pdbx_seq_one_letter_code
_entity_poly.pdbx_strand_id
1 'polypeptide(L)'
;MSILLAVFTLTISVTQCTIITQVDSNGHGIFLVNNNTTFLRGTNYIRLLNASVHVTFESDLYPLWDIENALKQMHNYGYNYIRLFLDCPTLCSGFSLSSPGIPMRYTKNVIDFLLRASTYRIAVMLTASWNPANYQSIVNSYPIPANVTGMNMIIFHSGQAAAKAQFFQDLLEQIQNTSLLAFKTIFAIDIFNEISVSVQQQPFSLTNGIVSFGNVSSQVEQSGLETTGSE
;
A
#
# COMPACT_ATOMS: atom_id res chain seq x y z
N MET A 1 -61.43 -0.64 0.27
CA MET A 1 -60.46 -1.37 1.12
C MET A 1 -59.08 -0.95 0.65
N SER A 2 -58.43 -0.01 1.35
CA SER A 2 -57.13 0.54 0.95
C SER A 2 -56.04 -0.06 1.83
N ILE A 3 -55.08 -0.74 1.22
CA ILE A 3 -53.91 -1.32 1.90
C ILE A 3 -52.85 -0.23 1.99
N LEU A 4 -52.55 0.19 3.22
CA LEU A 4 -51.48 1.14 3.52
C LEU A 4 -50.16 0.35 3.53
N LEU A 5 -49.32 0.54 2.52
CA LEU A 5 -48.00 -0.07 2.44
C LEU A 5 -47.02 0.77 3.26
N ALA A 6 -46.70 0.34 4.48
CA ALA A 6 -45.67 0.98 5.31
C ALA A 6 -44.28 0.58 4.80
N VAL A 7 -43.60 1.50 4.12
CA VAL A 7 -42.18 1.36 3.75
C VAL A 7 -41.34 1.74 4.97
N PHE A 8 -40.84 0.74 5.69
CA PHE A 8 -39.83 0.95 6.72
C PHE A 8 -38.48 1.21 6.07
N THR A 9 -38.03 2.45 6.09
CA THR A 9 -36.64 2.81 5.76
C THR A 9 -35.80 2.61 7.02
N LEU A 10 -35.03 1.52 7.07
CA LEU A 10 -34.05 1.30 8.14
C LEU A 10 -32.80 2.13 7.84
N THR A 11 -32.64 3.27 8.52
CA THR A 11 -31.39 4.05 8.48
C THR A 11 -30.36 3.40 9.41
N ILE A 12 -29.53 2.51 8.86
CA ILE A 12 -28.33 2.03 9.56
C ILE A 12 -27.31 3.16 9.54
N SER A 13 -27.14 3.86 10.64
CA SER A 13 -26.05 4.83 10.81
C SER A 13 -24.75 4.06 11.05
N VAL A 14 -23.99 3.82 9.98
CA VAL A 14 -22.64 3.27 10.09
C VAL A 14 -21.74 4.39 10.61
N THR A 15 -21.37 4.32 11.88
CA THR A 15 -20.38 5.23 12.46
C THR A 15 -19.03 4.97 11.78
N GLN A 16 -18.60 5.89 10.92
CA GLN A 16 -17.30 5.80 10.25
C GLN A 16 -16.19 5.81 11.29
N CYS A 17 -15.15 5.01 11.07
CA CYS A 17 -13.88 5.13 11.79
C CYS A 17 -12.95 5.97 10.92
N THR A 18 -12.90 7.27 11.18
CA THR A 18 -11.97 8.17 10.49
C THR A 18 -10.74 8.33 11.36
N ILE A 19 -9.59 7.88 10.87
CA ILE A 19 -8.29 8.22 11.47
C ILE A 19 -7.81 9.52 10.86
N ILE A 20 -7.48 10.48 11.71
CA ILE A 20 -6.86 11.75 11.32
C ILE A 20 -5.49 11.83 11.99
N THR A 21 -4.48 12.24 11.26
CA THR A 21 -3.16 12.59 11.82
C THR A 21 -3.13 14.08 12.12
N GLN A 22 -2.73 14.45 13.34
CA GLN A 22 -2.47 15.84 13.73
C GLN A 22 -1.10 15.95 14.39
N VAL A 23 -0.66 17.18 14.63
CA VAL A 23 0.52 17.49 15.42
C VAL A 23 0.06 18.19 16.69
N ASP A 24 0.50 17.71 17.86
CA ASP A 24 0.17 18.32 19.15
C ASP A 24 0.93 19.66 19.37
N SER A 25 0.69 20.32 20.51
CA SER A 25 1.35 21.58 20.85
C SER A 25 2.87 21.47 21.02
N ASN A 26 3.41 20.25 21.13
CA ASN A 26 4.84 19.97 21.30
C ASN A 26 5.51 19.51 20.00
N GLY A 27 4.77 19.43 18.89
CA GLY A 27 5.30 18.94 17.62
C GLY A 27 5.21 17.42 17.44
N HIS A 28 4.55 16.68 18.33
CA HIS A 28 4.41 15.23 18.20
C HIS A 28 3.21 14.87 17.31
N GLY A 29 3.41 13.89 16.43
CA GLY A 29 2.32 13.30 15.66
C GLY A 29 1.35 12.54 16.56
N ILE A 30 0.07 12.85 16.48
CA ILE A 30 -1.02 12.18 17.18
C ILE A 30 -2.04 11.62 16.17
N PHE A 31 -2.66 10.50 16.52
CA PHE A 31 -3.77 9.93 15.78
C PHE A 31 -5.07 10.24 16.50
N LEU A 32 -6.07 10.69 15.76
CA LEU A 32 -7.43 10.88 16.25
C LEU A 32 -8.35 9.87 15.59
N VAL A 33 -9.12 9.13 16.39
CA VAL A 33 -10.28 8.37 15.90
C VAL A 33 -11.53 9.08 16.42
N ASN A 34 -12.37 9.56 15.51
CA ASN A 34 -13.58 10.32 15.85
C ASN A 34 -13.29 11.50 16.79
N ASN A 35 -12.23 12.26 16.48
CA ASN A 35 -11.72 13.40 17.26
C ASN A 35 -11.15 13.06 18.66
N ASN A 36 -11.02 11.78 19.01
CA ASN A 36 -10.37 11.37 20.25
C ASN A 36 -8.96 10.86 19.96
N THR A 37 -7.97 11.36 20.71
CA THR A 37 -6.60 10.86 20.65
C THR A 37 -6.58 9.36 20.91
N THR A 38 -5.87 8.63 20.05
CA THR A 38 -5.78 7.17 20.13
C THR A 38 -4.37 6.70 19.82
N PHE A 39 -4.07 5.49 20.27
CA PHE A 39 -2.90 4.74 19.84
C PHE A 39 -3.32 3.78 18.72
N LEU A 40 -2.56 3.74 17.63
CA LEU A 40 -2.76 2.74 16.61
C LEU A 40 -2.25 1.39 17.12
N ARG A 41 -3.19 0.47 17.33
CA ARG A 41 -2.90 -0.93 17.60
C ARG A 41 -3.25 -1.71 16.35
N GLY A 42 -2.23 -2.00 15.55
CA GLY A 42 -2.41 -2.67 14.27
C GLY A 42 -1.65 -3.96 14.07
N THR A 43 -1.96 -4.60 12.96
CA THR A 43 -1.28 -5.81 12.48
C THR A 43 -1.13 -5.76 10.96
N ASN A 44 -0.17 -6.51 10.43
CA ASN A 44 -0.20 -6.90 9.03
C ASN A 44 -1.34 -7.91 8.83
N TYR A 45 -2.11 -7.77 7.75
CA TYR A 45 -3.06 -8.79 7.31
C TYR A 45 -2.63 -9.34 5.96
N ILE A 46 -2.39 -10.65 5.96
CA ILE A 46 -1.94 -11.39 4.79
C ILE A 46 -2.45 -12.81 4.88
N ARG A 47 -2.94 -13.33 3.75
CA ARG A 47 -3.19 -14.76 3.57
C ARG A 47 -2.11 -15.34 2.68
N LEU A 48 -1.55 -16.46 3.11
CA LEU A 48 -0.46 -17.15 2.43
C LEU A 48 -0.93 -18.51 1.93
N LEU A 49 -0.67 -18.81 0.66
CA LEU A 49 -0.66 -20.15 0.12
C LEU A 49 0.76 -20.71 0.23
N ASN A 50 0.89 -21.94 0.76
CA ASN A 50 2.18 -22.61 0.96
C ASN A 50 3.20 -21.77 1.77
N ALA A 51 2.72 -20.96 2.72
CA ALA A 51 3.52 -20.09 3.58
C ALA A 51 4.40 -19.03 2.87
N SER A 52 4.23 -18.81 1.58
CA SER A 52 5.10 -17.89 0.81
C SER A 52 4.38 -17.05 -0.24
N VAL A 53 3.24 -17.52 -0.76
CA VAL A 53 2.54 -16.82 -1.83
C VAL A 53 1.40 -16.01 -1.23
N HIS A 54 1.44 -14.69 -1.40
CA HIS A 54 0.38 -13.80 -0.98
C HIS A 54 -0.87 -14.07 -1.82
N VAL A 55 -1.99 -14.41 -1.21
CA VAL A 55 -3.24 -14.77 -1.93
C VAL A 55 -4.45 -14.04 -1.38
N THR A 56 -4.24 -12.99 -0.58
CA THR A 56 -5.33 -12.25 0.08
C THR A 56 -6.41 -11.82 -0.89
N PHE A 57 -6.04 -11.36 -2.09
CA PHE A 57 -6.97 -10.87 -3.13
C PHE A 57 -6.98 -11.71 -4.41
N GLU A 58 -6.44 -12.93 -4.37
CA GLU A 58 -6.54 -13.84 -5.51
C GLU A 58 -8.00 -14.23 -5.73
N SER A 59 -8.52 -14.03 -6.94
CA SER A 59 -9.98 -14.04 -7.17
C SER A 59 -10.62 -15.39 -6.86
N ASP A 60 -9.93 -16.47 -7.21
CA ASP A 60 -10.40 -17.84 -6.99
C ASP A 60 -10.15 -18.34 -5.55
N LEU A 61 -9.40 -17.58 -4.76
CA LEU A 61 -8.98 -17.96 -3.40
C LEU A 61 -9.39 -16.93 -2.33
N TYR A 62 -10.35 -16.03 -2.61
CA TYR A 62 -10.83 -15.00 -1.69
C TYR A 62 -12.00 -15.53 -0.81
N PRO A 63 -11.77 -16.01 0.44
CA PRO A 63 -12.83 -16.52 1.30
C PRO A 63 -13.49 -15.39 2.09
N LEU A 64 -14.80 -15.27 1.95
CA LEU A 64 -15.55 -14.25 2.68
C LEU A 64 -15.58 -14.51 4.20
N TRP A 65 -15.68 -15.76 4.63
CA TRP A 65 -15.89 -16.12 6.04
C TRP A 65 -14.63 -15.98 6.91
N ASP A 66 -13.46 -16.28 6.37
CA ASP A 66 -12.21 -16.20 7.12
C ASP A 66 -11.83 -14.75 7.43
N ILE A 67 -12.08 -13.83 6.49
CA ILE A 67 -11.80 -12.41 6.64
C ILE A 67 -12.68 -11.79 7.74
N GLU A 68 -13.99 -12.07 7.69
CA GLU A 68 -14.96 -11.57 8.67
C GLU A 68 -14.58 -11.98 10.10
N ASN A 69 -14.28 -13.27 10.30
CA ASN A 69 -13.94 -13.80 11.61
C ASN A 69 -12.61 -13.23 12.14
N ALA A 70 -11.63 -13.00 11.26
CA ALA A 70 -10.37 -12.40 11.65
C ALA A 70 -10.56 -10.93 12.07
N LEU A 71 -11.32 -10.15 11.30
CA LEU A 71 -11.63 -8.75 11.62
C LEU A 71 -12.41 -8.61 12.92
N LYS A 72 -13.40 -9.47 13.14
CA LYS A 72 -14.15 -9.54 14.40
C LYS A 72 -13.25 -9.84 15.60
N GLN A 73 -12.34 -10.81 15.47
CA GLN A 73 -11.39 -11.13 16.53
C GLN A 73 -10.42 -9.98 16.81
N MET A 74 -9.86 -9.37 15.75
CA MET A 74 -9.00 -8.19 15.86
C MET A 74 -9.70 -7.07 16.64
N HIS A 75 -10.95 -6.77 16.29
CA HIS A 75 -11.76 -5.79 17.01
C HIS A 75 -11.94 -6.14 18.49
N ASN A 76 -12.29 -7.39 18.79
CA ASN A 76 -12.47 -7.86 20.17
C ASN A 76 -11.18 -7.77 21.00
N TYR A 77 -10.01 -7.88 20.36
CA TYR A 77 -8.70 -7.69 21.00
C TYR A 77 -8.22 -6.23 21.02
N GLY A 78 -9.06 -5.28 20.59
CA GLY A 78 -8.78 -3.85 20.62
C GLY A 78 -7.88 -3.35 19.49
N TYR A 79 -7.71 -4.12 18.41
CA TYR A 79 -7.05 -3.62 17.21
C TYR A 79 -7.95 -2.64 16.47
N ASN A 80 -7.37 -1.55 15.97
CA ASN A 80 -8.07 -0.47 15.26
C ASN A 80 -7.43 -0.14 13.89
N TYR A 81 -6.40 -0.89 13.50
CA TYR A 81 -5.60 -0.64 12.32
C TYR A 81 -5.14 -1.96 11.66
N ILE A 82 -5.15 -2.04 10.33
CA ILE A 82 -4.52 -3.12 9.54
C ILE A 82 -3.62 -2.54 8.45
N ARG A 83 -2.39 -3.06 8.34
CA ARG A 83 -1.57 -2.95 7.13
C ARG A 83 -1.89 -4.12 6.20
N LEU A 84 -2.51 -3.83 5.07
CA LEU A 84 -3.09 -4.80 4.16
C LEU A 84 -2.24 -4.95 2.90
N PHE A 85 -1.74 -6.17 2.66
CA PHE A 85 -0.99 -6.50 1.45
C PHE A 85 -1.93 -6.71 0.25
N LEU A 86 -1.68 -5.95 -0.81
CA LEU A 86 -2.35 -6.07 -2.10
C LEU A 86 -1.76 -7.18 -2.98
N ASP A 87 -0.50 -7.57 -2.74
CA ASP A 87 0.21 -8.53 -3.58
C ASP A 87 -0.56 -9.86 -3.73
N CYS A 88 -0.66 -10.35 -4.98
CA CYS A 88 -1.10 -11.68 -5.33
C CYS A 88 -0.55 -12.08 -6.71
N PRO A 89 -0.53 -13.39 -7.07
CA PRO A 89 -0.04 -13.84 -8.37
C PRO A 89 -0.70 -13.11 -9.56
N THR A 90 -2.02 -12.93 -9.51
CA THR A 90 -2.74 -12.22 -10.57
C THR A 90 -2.31 -10.75 -10.68
N LEU A 91 -2.04 -10.05 -9.57
CA LEU A 91 -1.50 -8.69 -9.60
C LEU A 91 -0.07 -8.68 -10.17
N CYS A 92 0.81 -9.58 -9.69
CA CYS A 92 2.19 -9.64 -10.13
C CYS A 92 2.32 -9.93 -11.63
N SER A 93 1.43 -10.75 -12.19
CA SER A 93 1.36 -11.04 -13.63
C SER A 93 0.66 -9.94 -14.45
N GLY A 94 0.28 -8.83 -13.83
CA GLY A 94 -0.37 -7.71 -14.51
C GLY A 94 -1.79 -8.03 -14.98
N PHE A 95 -2.49 -8.91 -14.25
CA PHE A 95 -3.87 -9.30 -14.53
C PHE A 95 -4.12 -9.91 -15.92
N SER A 96 -3.06 -10.37 -16.60
CA SER A 96 -3.10 -10.76 -18.03
C SER A 96 -3.57 -9.63 -18.97
N LEU A 97 -3.38 -8.37 -18.58
CA LEU A 97 -3.68 -7.21 -19.40
C LEU A 97 -2.43 -6.78 -20.19
N SER A 98 -2.64 -6.28 -21.41
CA SER A 98 -1.57 -5.74 -22.26
C SER A 98 -1.26 -4.26 -21.98
N SER A 99 -2.07 -3.59 -21.17
CA SER A 99 -1.96 -2.17 -20.83
C SER A 99 -2.26 -1.93 -19.34
N PRO A 100 -1.87 -0.77 -18.78
CA PRO A 100 -2.25 -0.36 -17.43
C PRO A 100 -3.76 -0.48 -17.20
N GLY A 101 -4.12 -0.82 -15.96
CA GLY A 101 -5.49 -1.05 -15.54
C GLY A 101 -5.61 -2.18 -14.53
N ILE A 102 -6.76 -2.20 -13.83
CA ILE A 102 -7.06 -3.17 -12.78
C ILE A 102 -8.45 -3.76 -13.06
N PRO A 103 -8.60 -5.09 -13.15
CA PRO A 103 -9.90 -5.71 -13.33
C PRO A 103 -10.82 -5.45 -12.14
N MET A 104 -12.07 -5.08 -12.43
CA MET A 104 -13.08 -4.81 -11.41
C MET A 104 -13.29 -5.98 -10.42
N ARG A 105 -13.06 -7.24 -10.84
CA ARG A 105 -13.14 -8.39 -9.92
C ARG A 105 -12.15 -8.30 -8.76
N TYR A 106 -10.93 -7.84 -9.03
CA TYR A 106 -9.90 -7.64 -8.01
C TYR A 106 -10.29 -6.46 -7.11
N THR A 107 -10.69 -5.34 -7.70
CA THR A 107 -11.16 -4.15 -6.98
C THR A 107 -12.33 -4.49 -6.04
N LYS A 108 -13.28 -5.32 -6.47
CA LYS A 108 -14.41 -5.76 -5.64
C LYS A 108 -13.96 -6.53 -4.39
N ASN A 109 -12.92 -7.36 -4.48
CA ASN A 109 -12.38 -8.05 -3.31
C ASN A 109 -11.74 -7.06 -2.33
N VAL A 110 -10.99 -6.08 -2.83
CA VAL A 110 -10.43 -5.00 -1.99
C VAL A 110 -11.55 -4.18 -1.31
N ILE A 111 -12.60 -3.83 -2.06
CA ILE A 111 -13.77 -3.12 -1.52
C ILE A 111 -14.48 -3.93 -0.45
N ASP A 112 -14.73 -5.23 -0.68
CA ASP A 112 -15.36 -6.11 0.30
C ASP A 112 -14.54 -6.14 1.61
N PHE A 113 -13.22 -6.28 1.53
CA PHE A 113 -12.35 -6.21 2.71
C PHE A 113 -12.50 -4.88 3.46
N LEU A 114 -12.43 -3.76 2.73
CA LEU A 114 -12.54 -2.41 3.30
C LEU A 114 -13.90 -2.16 3.96
N LEU A 115 -14.99 -2.68 3.38
CA LEU A 115 -16.32 -2.58 3.96
C LEU A 115 -16.44 -3.42 5.24
N ARG A 116 -15.89 -4.63 5.27
CA ARG A 116 -15.85 -5.46 6.48
C ARG A 116 -15.02 -4.80 7.58
N ALA A 117 -13.85 -4.27 7.24
CA ALA A 117 -13.00 -3.55 8.19
C ALA A 117 -13.75 -2.34 8.79
N SER A 118 -14.52 -1.62 7.97
CA SER A 118 -15.36 -0.51 8.43
C SER A 118 -16.42 -0.96 9.44
N THR A 119 -17.06 -2.12 9.26
CA THR A 119 -18.03 -2.68 10.22
C THR A 119 -17.44 -2.83 11.62
N TYR A 120 -16.15 -3.14 11.69
CA TYR A 120 -15.40 -3.34 12.93
C TYR A 120 -14.58 -2.11 13.37
N ARG A 121 -14.80 -0.95 12.73
CA ARG A 121 -14.05 0.29 13.01
C ARG A 121 -12.52 0.12 12.91
N ILE A 122 -12.08 -0.73 12.00
CA ILE A 122 -10.66 -0.95 11.70
C ILE A 122 -10.32 -0.14 10.46
N ALA A 123 -9.36 0.77 10.59
CA ALA A 123 -8.83 1.50 9.45
C ALA A 123 -7.78 0.66 8.71
N VAL A 124 -7.61 0.93 7.42
CA VAL A 124 -6.73 0.12 6.56
C VAL A 124 -5.67 0.98 5.90
N MET A 125 -4.41 0.53 5.99
CA MET A 125 -3.29 1.02 5.19
C MET A 125 -3.08 0.01 4.06
N LEU A 126 -3.14 0.47 2.81
CA LEU A 126 -2.84 -0.41 1.68
C LEU A 126 -1.33 -0.44 1.47
N THR A 127 -0.76 -1.64 1.28
CA THR A 127 0.64 -1.81 0.88
C THR A 127 0.76 -2.74 -0.32
N ALA A 128 1.74 -2.49 -1.17
CA ALA A 128 2.07 -3.34 -2.32
C ALA A 128 3.57 -3.40 -2.47
N SER A 129 4.11 -4.57 -2.82
CA SER A 129 5.55 -4.72 -3.05
C SER A 129 5.86 -4.24 -4.47
N TRP A 130 5.47 -5.01 -5.49
CA TRP A 130 5.91 -4.76 -6.87
C TRP A 130 4.92 -3.92 -7.68
N ASN A 131 5.38 -3.37 -8.80
CA ASN A 131 4.49 -2.84 -9.82
C ASN A 131 3.83 -4.01 -10.57
N PRO A 132 2.52 -3.96 -10.87
CA PRO A 132 1.91 -4.98 -11.73
C PRO A 132 2.55 -4.98 -13.12
N ALA A 133 2.79 -6.16 -13.70
CA ALA A 133 3.54 -6.27 -14.96
C ALA A 133 2.91 -5.47 -16.13
N ASN A 134 1.59 -5.28 -16.14
CA ASN A 134 0.90 -4.50 -17.18
C ASN A 134 1.14 -2.99 -17.11
N TYR A 135 1.81 -2.50 -16.05
CA TYR A 135 2.24 -1.10 -15.92
C TYR A 135 3.68 -0.87 -16.44
N GLN A 136 4.36 -1.92 -16.93
CA GLN A 136 5.73 -1.83 -17.42
C GLN A 136 5.89 -0.85 -18.60
N SER A 137 4.85 -0.63 -19.41
CA SER A 137 4.88 0.38 -20.47
C SER A 137 5.08 1.80 -19.96
N ILE A 138 4.59 2.12 -18.75
CA ILE A 138 4.84 3.40 -18.09
C ILE A 138 6.29 3.46 -17.63
N VAL A 139 6.84 2.38 -17.06
CA VAL A 139 8.26 2.36 -16.67
C VAL A 139 9.14 2.63 -17.90
N ASN A 140 8.84 1.96 -19.02
CA ASN A 140 9.62 2.04 -20.25
C ASN A 140 9.47 3.38 -20.99
N SER A 141 8.52 4.24 -20.64
CA SER A 141 8.37 5.58 -21.25
C SER A 141 9.30 6.63 -20.64
N TYR A 142 9.99 6.29 -19.54
CA TYR A 142 10.96 7.16 -18.89
C TYR A 142 12.40 6.75 -19.25
N PRO A 143 13.34 7.71 -19.28
CA PRO A 143 14.75 7.39 -19.46
C PRO A 143 15.27 6.47 -18.36
N ILE A 144 16.03 5.45 -18.74
CA ILE A 144 16.78 4.61 -17.81
C ILE A 144 17.86 5.50 -17.15
N PRO A 145 17.86 5.67 -15.82
CA PRO A 145 18.88 6.46 -15.14
C PRO A 145 20.26 5.84 -15.38
N ALA A 146 21.22 6.68 -15.78
CA ALA A 146 22.62 6.27 -15.83
C ALA A 146 23.10 5.94 -14.42
N ASN A 147 24.00 4.96 -14.31
CA ASN A 147 24.66 4.59 -13.05
C ASN A 147 23.71 4.16 -11.92
N VAL A 148 22.56 3.58 -12.26
CA VAL A 148 21.66 2.91 -11.30
C VAL A 148 21.40 1.51 -11.84
N THR A 149 21.50 0.50 -10.98
CA THR A 149 21.35 -0.90 -11.40
C THR A 149 20.60 -1.74 -10.36
N GLY A 150 20.08 -2.89 -10.78
CA GLY A 150 19.45 -3.87 -9.89
C GLY A 150 18.28 -3.31 -9.08
N MET A 151 18.23 -3.65 -7.78
CA MET A 151 17.19 -3.24 -6.83
C MET A 151 17.12 -1.73 -6.63
N ASN A 152 18.24 -1.03 -6.80
CA ASN A 152 18.26 0.44 -6.69
C ASN A 152 17.40 1.10 -7.78
N MET A 153 17.16 0.41 -8.91
CA MET A 153 16.26 0.90 -9.97
C MET A 153 14.83 1.10 -9.47
N ILE A 154 14.36 0.33 -8.50
CA ILE A 154 13.01 0.45 -7.95
C ILE A 154 12.79 1.84 -7.34
N ILE A 155 13.84 2.37 -6.70
CA ILE A 155 13.80 3.65 -5.97
C ILE A 155 14.16 4.81 -6.90
N PHE A 156 15.24 4.68 -7.67
CA PHE A 156 15.82 5.82 -8.40
C PHE A 156 15.36 5.94 -9.87
N HIS A 157 14.62 4.96 -10.40
CA HIS A 157 14.02 5.08 -11.73
C HIS A 157 12.68 5.82 -11.65
N SER A 158 12.60 7.02 -12.24
CA SER A 158 11.38 7.85 -12.24
C SER A 158 10.15 7.14 -12.83
N GLY A 159 10.35 6.31 -13.86
CA GLY A 159 9.30 5.45 -14.41
C GLY A 159 8.75 4.40 -13.43
N GLN A 160 9.53 3.89 -12.47
CA GLN A 160 9.03 2.97 -11.44
C GLN A 160 8.09 3.69 -10.47
N ALA A 161 8.48 4.91 -10.06
CA ALA A 161 7.63 5.77 -9.25
C ALA A 161 6.35 6.16 -10.00
N ALA A 162 6.45 6.53 -11.28
CA ALA A 162 5.29 6.87 -12.12
C ALA A 162 4.33 5.69 -12.29
N ALA A 163 4.85 4.48 -12.57
CA ALA A 163 4.04 3.28 -12.67
C ALA A 163 3.32 2.94 -11.34
N LYS A 164 4.01 3.09 -10.20
CA LYS A 164 3.42 2.86 -8.88
C LYS A 164 2.33 3.89 -8.55
N ALA A 165 2.58 5.16 -8.88
CA ALA A 165 1.60 6.22 -8.72
C ALA A 165 0.35 5.95 -9.56
N GLN A 166 0.51 5.58 -10.84
CA GLN A 166 -0.61 5.24 -11.71
C GLN A 166 -1.39 4.02 -11.19
N PHE A 167 -0.71 2.98 -10.71
CA PHE A 167 -1.38 1.81 -10.12
C PHE A 167 -2.27 2.19 -8.93
N PHE A 168 -1.74 2.97 -7.97
CA PHE A 168 -2.53 3.41 -6.84
C PHE A 168 -3.65 4.37 -7.25
N GLN A 169 -3.42 5.27 -8.21
CA GLN A 169 -4.45 6.15 -8.74
C GLN A 169 -5.61 5.34 -9.33
N ASP A 170 -5.32 4.40 -10.23
CA ASP A 170 -6.34 3.56 -10.87
C ASP A 170 -7.15 2.75 -9.84
N LEU A 171 -6.46 2.19 -8.82
CA LEU A 171 -7.11 1.44 -7.76
C LEU A 171 -8.02 2.34 -6.92
N LEU A 172 -7.51 3.48 -6.48
CA LEU A 172 -8.22 4.41 -5.59
C LEU A 172 -9.42 5.05 -6.30
N GLU A 173 -9.28 5.45 -7.56
CA GLU A 173 -10.39 5.97 -8.37
C GLU A 173 -11.49 4.91 -8.54
N GLN A 174 -11.14 3.66 -8.87
CA GLN A 174 -12.14 2.60 -8.97
C GLN A 174 -12.83 2.32 -7.64
N ILE A 175 -12.10 2.29 -6.51
CA ILE A 175 -12.68 2.13 -5.17
C ILE A 175 -13.64 3.28 -4.86
N GLN A 176 -13.21 4.53 -5.07
CA GLN A 176 -14.02 5.72 -4.78
C GLN A 176 -15.29 5.76 -5.63
N ASN A 177 -15.18 5.48 -6.92
CA ASN A 177 -16.31 5.46 -7.86
C ASN A 177 -17.31 4.34 -7.55
N THR A 178 -16.85 3.25 -6.92
CA THR A 178 -17.71 2.10 -6.58
C THR A 178 -18.30 2.22 -5.16
N SER A 179 -17.52 2.71 -4.19
CA SER A 179 -17.91 2.81 -2.79
C SER A 179 -17.12 3.88 -2.04
N LEU A 180 -17.75 5.03 -1.81
CA LEU A 180 -17.20 6.10 -0.98
C LEU A 180 -16.91 5.63 0.47
N LEU A 181 -17.70 4.70 1.00
CA LEU A 181 -17.47 4.15 2.33
C LEU A 181 -16.16 3.35 2.37
N ALA A 182 -15.93 2.46 1.39
CA ALA A 182 -14.69 1.69 1.31
C ALA A 182 -13.47 2.60 1.13
N PHE A 183 -13.60 3.62 0.27
CA PHE A 183 -12.55 4.62 0.09
C PHE A 183 -12.18 5.33 1.39
N LYS A 184 -13.18 5.73 2.19
CA LYS A 184 -12.97 6.37 3.49
C LYS A 184 -12.40 5.45 4.58
N THR A 185 -12.46 4.13 4.42
CA THR A 185 -11.80 3.18 5.32
C THR A 185 -10.28 3.17 5.15
N ILE A 186 -9.78 3.63 4.00
CA ILE A 186 -8.34 3.75 3.73
C ILE A 186 -7.83 4.97 4.49
N PHE A 187 -6.92 4.79 5.45
CA PHE A 187 -6.29 5.92 6.14
C PHE A 187 -4.90 6.26 5.63
N ALA A 188 -4.21 5.31 4.99
CA ALA A 188 -2.87 5.51 4.47
C ALA A 188 -2.56 4.59 3.29
N ILE A 189 -1.57 5.00 2.51
CA ILE A 189 -0.93 4.18 1.48
C ILE A 189 0.53 4.04 1.87
N ASP A 190 0.96 2.79 2.07
CA ASP A 190 2.37 2.43 2.16
C ASP A 190 2.83 1.98 0.78
N ILE A 191 3.61 2.84 0.13
CA ILE A 191 3.93 2.73 -1.30
C ILE A 191 4.76 1.49 -1.65
N PHE A 192 5.47 0.90 -0.67
CA PHE A 192 6.33 -0.24 -0.91
C PHE A 192 6.63 -1.03 0.36
N ASN A 193 6.48 -2.36 0.32
CA ASN A 193 6.88 -3.21 1.44
C ASN A 193 8.41 -3.30 1.59
N GLU A 194 8.93 -2.83 2.73
CA GLU A 194 10.33 -3.01 3.15
C GLU A 194 11.36 -2.59 2.07
N ILE A 195 11.10 -1.46 1.43
CA ILE A 195 12.02 -0.95 0.41
C ILE A 195 13.41 -0.69 1.00
N SER A 196 14.43 -1.15 0.29
CA SER A 196 15.82 -1.02 0.71
C SER A 196 16.71 -0.73 -0.50
N VAL A 197 17.87 -0.12 -0.22
CA VAL A 197 18.92 0.11 -1.20
C VAL A 197 19.98 -1.00 -1.09
N SER A 198 20.50 -1.45 -2.23
CA SER A 198 21.64 -2.35 -2.27
C SER A 198 22.93 -1.54 -2.43
N VAL A 199 23.84 -1.68 -1.46
CA VAL A 199 25.16 -1.03 -1.52
C VAL A 199 26.12 -1.72 -2.48
N GLN A 200 25.80 -2.95 -2.92
CA GLN A 200 26.56 -3.70 -3.92
C GLN A 200 26.14 -3.37 -5.36
N GLN A 201 25.17 -2.48 -5.55
CA GLN A 201 24.66 -2.07 -6.85
C GLN A 201 24.80 -0.56 -7.03
N GLN A 202 24.94 -0.11 -8.27
CA GLN A 202 25.04 1.32 -8.56
C GLN A 202 23.72 2.02 -8.16
N PRO A 203 23.76 3.26 -7.65
CA PRO A 203 24.94 4.13 -7.60
C PRO A 203 25.89 3.84 -6.44
N PHE A 204 25.47 3.08 -5.42
CA PHE A 204 26.23 2.93 -4.17
C PHE A 204 27.46 2.03 -4.26
N SER A 205 27.57 1.20 -5.29
CA SER A 205 28.79 0.43 -5.55
C SER A 205 29.89 1.23 -6.28
N LEU A 206 29.61 2.49 -6.67
CA LEU A 206 30.63 3.36 -7.24
C LEU A 206 31.56 3.90 -6.15
N THR A 207 32.86 3.84 -6.40
CA THR A 207 33.89 4.35 -5.48
C THR A 207 34.20 5.82 -5.70
N ASN A 208 33.71 6.42 -6.80
CA ASN A 208 33.79 7.85 -7.04
C ASN A 208 32.58 8.36 -7.83
N GLY A 209 32.34 9.66 -7.76
CA GLY A 209 31.29 10.31 -8.54
C GLY A 209 31.03 11.75 -8.09
N ILE A 210 30.04 12.37 -8.74
CA ILE A 210 29.53 13.68 -8.33
C ILE A 210 28.15 13.46 -7.74
N VAL A 211 27.96 13.89 -6.49
CA VAL A 211 26.65 13.93 -5.84
C VAL A 211 26.17 15.36 -5.87
N SER A 212 24.94 15.56 -6.38
CA SER A 212 24.29 16.85 -6.40
C SER A 212 23.06 16.84 -5.50
N PHE A 213 22.93 17.85 -4.65
CA PHE A 213 21.74 18.09 -3.84
C PHE A 213 21.34 19.57 -3.94
N GLY A 214 20.16 19.83 -4.52
CA GLY A 214 19.76 21.18 -4.91
C GLY A 214 20.75 21.78 -5.92
N ASN A 215 21.29 22.95 -5.60
CA ASN A 215 22.27 23.64 -6.46
C ASN A 215 23.74 23.36 -6.07
N VAL A 216 23.98 22.41 -5.16
CA VAL A 216 25.32 22.08 -4.68
C VAL A 216 25.76 20.74 -5.24
N SER A 217 26.95 20.70 -5.86
CA SER A 217 27.58 19.47 -6.36
C SER A 217 28.89 19.25 -5.61
N SER A 218 29.15 18.01 -5.22
CA SER A 218 30.39 17.62 -4.54
C SER A 218 30.97 16.37 -5.19
N GLN A 219 32.28 16.40 -5.44
CA GLN A 219 33.05 15.21 -5.77
C GLN A 219 33.12 14.34 -4.52
N VAL A 220 32.76 13.07 -4.66
CA VAL A 220 32.89 12.07 -3.60
C VAL A 220 33.85 11.02 -4.11
N GLU A 221 34.90 10.78 -3.34
CA GLU A 221 35.74 9.59 -3.46
C GLU A 221 35.55 8.79 -2.18
N GLN A 222 35.21 7.51 -2.33
CA GLN A 222 35.12 6.60 -1.21
C GLN A 222 36.56 6.32 -0.75
N SER A 223 37.01 7.00 0.30
CA SER A 223 38.30 6.70 0.92
C SER A 223 38.28 5.24 1.36
N GLY A 224 39.23 4.46 0.83
CA GLY A 224 39.41 3.08 1.24
C GLY A 224 39.53 3.04 2.76
N LEU A 225 38.74 2.19 3.41
CA LEU A 225 39.07 1.71 4.74
C LEU A 225 40.43 1.00 4.59
N GLU A 226 41.52 1.72 4.84
CA GLU A 226 42.83 1.12 5.02
C GLU A 226 42.72 0.18 6.22
N THR A 227 42.54 -1.11 5.95
CA THR A 227 42.80 -2.14 6.94
C THR A 227 44.31 -2.16 7.16
N THR A 228 44.77 -1.32 8.09
CA THR A 228 46.09 -1.42 8.70
C THR A 228 46.11 -2.66 9.59
N GLY A 229 46.07 -3.84 8.96
CA GLY A 229 46.47 -5.09 9.57
C GLY A 229 47.99 -5.06 9.71
N SER A 230 48.46 -4.67 10.89
CA SER A 230 49.80 -5.05 11.33
C SER A 230 49.74 -6.52 11.74
N GLU A 231 50.54 -7.34 11.06
CA GLU A 231 51.00 -8.64 11.58
C GLU A 231 51.85 -8.46 12.85
#